data_AF-A0A699VYG0-F1
#
_entry.id   AF-A0A699VYG0-F1
#
_cell.length_a   1.000
_cell.length_b   1.000
_cell.length_c   1.000
_cell.angle_alpha   90.00
_cell.angle_beta   90.00
_cell.angle_gamma   90.00
#
_symmetry.space_group_name_H-M   'P 1'
#
loop_
_entity.id
_entity.type
_entity.pdbx_description
1 polymer ?
#
loop_
_entity_poly.entity_id
_entity_poly.type
_entity_poly.pdbx_seq_one_letter_code
_entity_poly.pdbx_strand_id
1 'polypeptide(L)'
;NQKDFFPKLHKDHKVVEPKNQSEEDEPPEVELKELPPHLEYAFLGDDGKWPVIIAKDLSSNKKTDLINVLKTRRKSSAWKLTDIKGIDPEFCSHKILLEEDYSPKVQSQRRVNPKIHDVIKKEVEKLLDDGLIYPISDSPWVSPIHCVPKKGGMTV
;
A
#
# COMPACT_ATOMS: atom_id res chain seq x y z
N ASN A 1 -19.12 31.70 -18.93
CA ASN A 1 -17.67 31.76 -19.27
C ASN A 1 -16.91 30.73 -18.45
N GLN A 2 -17.16 29.47 -18.74
CA GLN A 2 -16.48 28.32 -18.14
C GLN A 2 -15.13 28.20 -18.83
N LYS A 3 -14.11 28.83 -18.25
CA LYS A 3 -12.74 28.55 -18.66
C LYS A 3 -12.41 27.20 -18.08
N ASP A 4 -12.43 26.20 -18.94
CA ASP A 4 -11.91 24.86 -18.73
C ASP A 4 -10.50 24.92 -18.12
N PHE A 5 -10.42 25.00 -16.79
CA PHE A 5 -9.20 24.85 -16.00
C PHE A 5 -8.88 23.35 -15.91
N PHE A 6 -8.71 22.72 -17.07
CA PHE A 6 -7.90 21.51 -17.12
C PHE A 6 -6.44 21.98 -17.05
N PRO A 7 -5.62 21.49 -16.11
CA PRO A 7 -4.21 21.36 -16.41
C PRO A 7 -4.17 20.57 -17.72
N LYS A 8 -3.63 21.16 -18.79
CA LYS A 8 -3.21 20.38 -19.95
C LYS A 8 -2.38 19.25 -19.35
N LEU A 9 -2.86 18.01 -19.46
CA LEU A 9 -2.11 16.84 -19.08
C LEU A 9 -0.82 16.92 -19.90
N HIS A 10 0.24 17.44 -19.31
CA HIS A 10 1.54 17.46 -19.95
C HIS A 10 1.85 15.98 -20.16
N LYS A 11 1.86 15.57 -21.43
CA LYS A 11 2.19 14.21 -21.87
C LYS A 11 3.67 13.90 -21.71
N ASP A 12 4.29 14.43 -20.66
CA ASP A 12 5.60 14.06 -20.20
C ASP A 12 5.46 13.01 -19.08
N HIS A 13 4.50 12.09 -19.25
CA HIS A 13 4.58 10.79 -18.60
C HIS A 13 5.77 10.10 -19.25
N LYS A 14 6.92 10.18 -18.58
CA LYS A 14 7.92 9.12 -18.72
C LYS A 14 7.19 7.87 -18.23
N VAL A 15 6.59 7.15 -19.17
CA VAL A 15 6.00 5.84 -18.95
C VAL A 15 7.12 5.02 -18.36
N VAL A 16 7.09 4.84 -17.04
CA VAL A 16 7.86 3.77 -16.42
C VAL A 16 7.17 2.54 -16.96
N GLU A 17 7.79 1.90 -17.95
CA GLU A 17 7.33 0.61 -18.43
C GLU A 17 7.07 -0.26 -17.20
N PRO A 18 5.90 -0.92 -17.11
CA PRO A 18 5.70 -1.91 -16.07
C PRO A 18 6.83 -2.91 -16.27
N LYS A 19 7.76 -2.94 -15.32
CA LYS A 19 8.76 -3.99 -15.28
C LYS A 19 7.96 -5.28 -15.15
N ASN A 20 7.80 -5.98 -16.27
CA ASN A 20 7.45 -7.39 -16.30
C ASN A 20 8.65 -8.14 -15.72
N GLN A 21 8.92 -7.93 -14.43
CA GLN A 21 9.71 -8.85 -13.67
C GLN A 21 8.73 -9.96 -13.29
N SER A 22 8.97 -11.13 -13.87
CA SER A 22 8.60 -12.39 -13.25
C SER A 22 9.23 -12.41 -11.86
N GLU A 23 8.63 -11.70 -10.92
CA GLU A 23 9.04 -11.71 -9.53
C GLU A 23 8.69 -13.09 -9.01
N GLU A 24 9.72 -13.88 -8.77
CA GLU A 24 9.59 -15.10 -8.01
C GLU A 24 8.86 -14.75 -6.70
N ASP A 25 7.85 -15.54 -6.39
CA ASP A 25 6.95 -15.40 -5.25
C ASP A 25 7.73 -15.77 -3.98
N GLU A 26 8.77 -14.99 -3.67
CA GLU A 26 9.60 -15.12 -2.48
C GLU A 26 8.80 -14.61 -1.28
N PRO A 27 8.82 -15.37 -0.16
CA PRO A 27 8.09 -14.99 1.03
C PRO A 27 8.63 -13.69 1.62
N PRO A 28 7.78 -12.85 2.22
CA PRO A 28 8.27 -11.76 3.04
C PRO A 28 9.03 -12.31 4.26
N GLU A 29 10.15 -11.69 4.59
CA GLU A 29 10.88 -11.94 5.83
C GLU A 29 10.08 -11.31 6.99
N VAL A 30 9.17 -12.10 7.60
CA VAL A 30 8.25 -11.63 8.65
C VAL A 30 8.75 -12.05 10.02
N GLU A 31 9.08 -11.09 10.88
CA GLU A 31 9.26 -11.32 12.30
C GLU A 31 7.90 -11.66 12.96
N LEU A 32 7.71 -12.93 13.34
CA LEU A 32 6.50 -13.38 14.02
C LEU A 32 6.43 -12.77 15.43
N LYS A 33 5.31 -12.11 15.73
CA LYS A 33 5.07 -11.49 17.03
C LYS A 33 4.44 -12.48 17.99
N GLU A 34 4.56 -12.21 19.28
CA GLU A 34 3.79 -12.94 20.28
C GLU A 34 2.28 -12.69 20.07
N LEU A 35 1.54 -13.79 19.93
CA LEU A 35 0.09 -13.75 19.74
C LEU A 35 -0.64 -13.89 21.08
N PRO A 36 -1.82 -13.27 21.21
CA PRO A 36 -2.75 -13.59 22.30
C PRO A 36 -3.04 -15.10 22.39
N PRO A 37 -3.35 -15.62 23.58
CA PRO A 37 -3.47 -17.07 23.81
C PRO A 37 -4.57 -17.79 23.03
N HIS A 38 -5.52 -17.04 22.45
CA HIS A 38 -6.62 -17.55 21.63
C HIS A 38 -6.28 -17.62 20.13
N LEU A 39 -5.11 -17.13 19.72
CA LEU A 39 -4.63 -17.15 18.34
C LEU A 39 -3.39 -18.03 18.22
N GLU A 40 -3.20 -18.60 17.04
CA GLU A 40 -2.00 -19.37 16.68
C GLU A 40 -1.60 -19.09 15.23
N TYR A 41 -0.33 -19.36 14.92
CA TYR A 41 0.17 -19.31 13.55
C TYR A 41 -0.10 -20.63 12.83
N ALA A 42 -0.56 -20.53 11.59
CA ALA A 42 -0.61 -21.60 10.61
C ALA A 42 0.16 -21.17 9.36
N PHE A 43 0.68 -22.12 8.59
CA PHE A 43 1.53 -21.83 7.43
C PHE A 43 0.90 -22.37 6.15
N LEU A 44 0.91 -21.57 5.10
CA LEU A 44 0.39 -21.98 3.79
C LEU A 44 1.48 -22.63 2.91
N GLY A 45 2.76 -22.38 3.18
CA GLY A 45 3.90 -23.03 2.53
C GLY A 45 4.42 -24.25 3.30
N ASP A 46 5.06 -25.18 2.60
CA ASP A 46 5.59 -26.43 3.18
C ASP A 46 6.89 -26.22 3.98
N ASP A 47 7.50 -25.04 3.87
CA ASP A 47 8.78 -24.63 4.48
C ASP A 47 8.61 -23.55 5.56
N GLY A 48 7.41 -23.43 6.14
CA GLY A 48 7.13 -22.40 7.16
C GLY A 48 6.98 -21.00 6.59
N LYS A 49 6.82 -20.88 5.26
CA LYS A 49 6.50 -19.62 4.58
C LYS A 49 5.00 -19.31 4.64
N TRP A 50 4.67 -18.03 4.48
CA TRP A 50 3.29 -17.52 4.42
C TRP A 50 2.50 -17.76 5.72
N PRO A 51 2.92 -17.10 6.83
CA PRO A 51 2.25 -17.24 8.11
C PRO A 51 0.86 -16.59 8.07
N VAL A 52 -0.17 -17.34 8.44
CA VAL A 52 -1.54 -16.87 8.67
C VAL A 52 -1.86 -17.01 10.15
N ILE A 53 -2.55 -16.03 10.71
CA ILE A 53 -3.04 -16.10 12.10
C ILE A 53 -4.45 -16.68 12.09
N ILE A 54 -4.65 -17.78 12.81
CA ILE A 54 -5.94 -18.45 12.95
C ILE A 54 -6.35 -18.57 14.42
N ALA A 55 -7.62 -18.89 14.66
CA ALA A 55 -8.11 -19.13 16.01
C ALA A 55 -7.64 -20.51 16.53
N LYS A 56 -7.08 -20.53 17.73
CA LYS A 56 -6.47 -21.72 18.35
C LYS A 56 -7.51 -22.80 18.70
N ASP A 57 -8.74 -22.37 19.00
CA ASP A 57 -9.87 -23.20 19.42
C ASP A 57 -10.59 -23.94 18.27
N LEU A 58 -10.15 -23.75 17.02
CA LEU A 58 -10.67 -24.52 15.89
C LEU A 58 -10.39 -26.03 16.05
N SER A 59 -11.37 -26.87 15.69
CA SER A 59 -11.15 -28.32 15.63
C SER A 59 -10.18 -28.67 14.51
N SER A 60 -9.43 -29.77 14.66
CA SER A 60 -8.40 -30.16 13.69
C SER A 60 -8.92 -30.24 12.26
N ASN A 61 -10.11 -30.81 12.04
CA ASN A 61 -10.74 -30.90 10.72
C ASN A 61 -11.04 -29.50 10.13
N LYS A 62 -11.55 -28.58 10.96
CA LYS A 62 -11.83 -27.21 10.52
C LYS A 62 -10.56 -26.44 10.20
N LYS A 63 -9.47 -26.67 10.96
CA LYS A 63 -8.16 -26.07 10.69
C LYS A 63 -7.63 -26.53 9.34
N THR A 64 -7.67 -27.84 9.06
CA THR A 64 -7.20 -28.36 7.77
C THR A 64 -8.03 -27.85 6.61
N ASP A 65 -9.35 -27.80 6.74
CA ASP A 65 -10.24 -27.30 5.69
C ASP A 65 -9.99 -25.81 5.41
N LEU A 66 -9.83 -25.00 6.45
CA LEU A 66 -9.49 -23.58 6.33
C LEU A 66 -8.16 -23.38 5.61
N ILE A 67 -7.11 -24.07 6.05
CA ILE A 67 -5.78 -23.97 5.46
C ILE A 67 -5.83 -24.39 3.98
N ASN A 68 -6.56 -25.45 3.63
CA ASN A 68 -6.70 -25.89 2.24
C ASN A 68 -7.38 -24.83 1.35
N VAL A 69 -8.44 -24.18 1.86
CA VAL A 69 -9.10 -23.08 1.14
C VAL A 69 -8.15 -21.90 0.95
N LEU A 70 -7.38 -21.55 1.97
CA LEU A 70 -6.41 -20.46 1.91
C LEU A 70 -5.24 -20.77 0.97
N LYS A 71 -4.72 -22.01 0.98
CA LYS A 71 -3.72 -22.47 0.02
C LYS A 71 -4.24 -22.36 -1.42
N THR A 72 -5.48 -22.77 -1.66
CA THR A 72 -6.13 -22.66 -2.99
C THR A 72 -6.32 -21.21 -3.42
N ARG A 73 -6.61 -20.31 -2.47
CA ARG A 73 -6.84 -18.88 -2.71
C ARG A 73 -5.67 -18.02 -2.28
N ARG A 74 -4.43 -18.49 -2.42
CA ARG A 74 -3.24 -17.76 -1.94
C ARG A 74 -3.16 -16.33 -2.47
N LYS A 75 -3.55 -16.12 -3.74
CA LYS A 75 -3.60 -14.82 -4.42
C LYS A 75 -4.62 -13.83 -3.85
N SER A 76 -5.53 -14.25 -2.97
CA SER A 76 -6.49 -13.34 -2.33
C SER A 76 -5.92 -12.63 -1.09
N SER A 77 -4.78 -13.10 -0.58
CA SER A 77 -4.08 -12.44 0.53
C SER A 77 -2.96 -11.60 -0.04
N ALA A 78 -2.86 -10.35 0.41
CA ALA A 78 -1.76 -9.48 0.04
C ALA A 78 -0.65 -9.58 1.08
N TRP A 79 0.52 -10.05 0.65
CA TRP A 79 1.70 -10.22 1.50
C TRP A 79 2.73 -9.14 1.24
N LYS A 80 2.85 -8.73 -0.03
CA LYS A 80 3.59 -7.58 -0.50
C LYS A 80 2.61 -6.47 -0.90
N LEU A 81 3.10 -5.23 -0.97
CA LEU A 81 2.27 -4.12 -1.40
C LEU A 81 1.83 -4.27 -2.86
N THR A 82 2.70 -4.88 -3.69
CA THR A 82 2.43 -5.25 -5.09
C THR A 82 1.32 -6.29 -5.26
N ASP A 83 1.01 -7.08 -4.23
CA ASP A 83 -0.10 -8.04 -4.27
C ASP A 83 -1.47 -7.33 -4.19
N ILE A 84 -1.52 -6.11 -3.65
CA ILE A 84 -2.73 -5.29 -3.58
C ILE A 84 -3.01 -4.72 -4.97
N LYS A 85 -3.61 -5.54 -5.83
CA LYS A 85 -4.08 -5.08 -7.14
C LYS A 85 -5.23 -4.09 -6.97
N GLY A 86 -4.97 -2.84 -7.31
CA GLY A 86 -6.00 -1.82 -7.46
C GLY A 86 -6.94 -2.12 -8.63
N ILE A 87 -7.99 -1.31 -8.75
CA ILE A 87 -8.81 -1.28 -9.95
C ILE A 87 -8.04 -0.49 -11.02
N ASP A 88 -8.03 -1.00 -12.24
CA ASP A 88 -7.44 -0.29 -13.37
C ASP A 88 -8.11 1.09 -13.56
N PRO A 89 -7.36 2.20 -13.54
CA PRO A 89 -7.90 3.53 -13.80
C PRO A 89 -8.64 3.64 -15.14
N GLU A 90 -8.31 2.82 -16.14
CA GLU A 90 -9.04 2.75 -17.42
C GLU A 90 -10.45 2.18 -17.23
N PHE A 91 -10.62 1.27 -16.28
CA PHE A 91 -11.92 0.64 -15.99
C PHE A 91 -12.80 1.53 -15.12
N CYS A 92 -12.23 2.16 -14.09
CA CYS A 92 -12.96 3.05 -13.20
C CYS A 92 -12.03 4.11 -12.61
N SER A 93 -12.40 5.37 -12.80
CA SER A 93 -11.73 6.50 -12.14
C SER A 93 -12.73 7.26 -11.26
N HIS A 94 -12.27 7.65 -10.08
CA HIS A 94 -13.03 8.50 -9.20
C HIS A 94 -12.79 9.97 -9.58
N LYS A 95 -13.88 10.73 -9.76
CA LYS A 95 -13.84 12.18 -9.92
C LYS A 95 -14.39 12.82 -8.65
N ILE A 96 -13.53 13.56 -7.94
CA ILE A 96 -13.95 14.39 -6.81
C ILE A 96 -14.53 15.69 -7.39
N LEU A 97 -15.79 15.96 -7.10
CA LEU A 97 -16.44 17.23 -7.47
C LEU A 97 -16.06 18.30 -6.45
N LEU A 98 -15.80 19.52 -6.94
CA LEU A 98 -15.51 20.69 -6.11
C LEU A 98 -16.67 21.68 -6.20
N GLU A 99 -16.88 22.46 -5.15
CA GLU A 99 -17.82 23.59 -5.15
C GLU A 99 -17.36 24.66 -6.14
N GLU A 100 -18.31 25.38 -6.75
CA GLU A 100 -18.04 26.31 -7.87
C GLU A 100 -17.15 27.50 -7.48
N ASP A 101 -17.18 27.91 -6.23
CA ASP A 101 -16.44 29.04 -5.66
C ASP A 101 -15.11 28.62 -5.01
N TYR A 102 -14.80 27.32 -4.98
CA TYR A 102 -13.59 26.82 -4.33
C TYR A 102 -12.36 26.90 -5.23
N SER A 103 -11.24 27.37 -4.67
CA SER A 103 -9.97 27.56 -5.38
C SER A 103 -8.85 26.67 -4.83
N PRO A 104 -7.91 26.24 -5.68
CA PRO A 104 -6.73 25.49 -5.25
C PRO A 104 -5.92 26.22 -4.18
N LYS A 105 -5.41 25.47 -3.21
CA LYS A 105 -4.58 26.01 -2.13
C LYS A 105 -3.25 25.29 -2.04
N VAL A 106 -2.18 26.09 -2.04
CA VAL A 106 -0.82 25.67 -1.73
C VAL A 106 -0.53 26.01 -0.28
N GLN A 107 -0.30 24.99 0.54
CA GLN A 107 0.15 25.14 1.92
C GLN A 107 1.65 24.86 2.03
N SER A 108 2.36 25.69 2.77
CA SER A 108 3.80 25.50 3.01
C SER A 108 4.07 24.22 3.79
N GLN A 109 5.08 23.46 3.38
CA GLN A 109 5.49 22.24 4.09
C GLN A 109 6.00 22.57 5.50
N ARG A 110 5.63 21.74 6.48
CA ARG A 110 6.11 21.91 7.86
C ARG A 110 7.56 21.43 7.98
N ARG A 111 8.34 22.11 8.83
CA ARG A 111 9.70 21.67 9.16
C ARG A 111 9.63 20.36 9.95
N VAL A 112 10.31 19.34 9.43
CA VAL A 112 10.44 18.03 10.06
C VAL A 112 11.87 17.83 10.61
N ASN A 113 12.01 17.03 11.65
CA ASN A 113 13.32 16.63 12.17
C ASN A 113 14.05 15.80 11.09
N PRO A 114 15.34 16.06 10.78
CA PRO A 114 16.10 15.29 9.80
C PRO A 114 15.99 13.76 9.96
N LYS A 115 16.04 13.25 11.20
CA LYS A 115 15.90 11.80 11.46
C LYS A 115 14.55 11.23 10.99
N ILE A 116 13.48 12.01 11.15
CA ILE A 116 12.14 11.61 10.71
C ILE A 116 12.02 11.80 9.20
N HIS A 117 12.64 12.84 8.64
CA HIS A 117 12.65 13.07 7.20
C HIS A 117 13.20 11.87 6.44
N ASP A 118 14.30 11.26 6.90
CA ASP A 118 14.88 10.08 6.26
C ASP A 118 13.93 8.88 6.27
N VAL A 119 13.13 8.71 7.33
CA VAL A 119 12.11 7.67 7.42
C VAL A 119 10.95 7.95 6.45
N ILE A 120 10.45 9.20 6.39
CA ILE A 120 9.41 9.59 5.43
C ILE A 120 9.89 9.32 4.01
N LYS A 121 11.13 9.73 3.70
CA LYS A 121 11.69 9.59 2.36
C LYS A 121 11.72 8.12 1.92
N LYS A 122 12.21 7.21 2.78
CA LYS A 122 12.23 5.78 2.49
C LYS A 122 10.82 5.22 2.24
N GLU A 123 9.84 5.62 3.05
CA GLU A 123 8.46 5.16 2.87
C GLU A 123 7.86 5.69 1.55
N VAL A 124 8.11 6.96 1.21
CA VAL A 124 7.66 7.56 -0.06
C VAL A 124 8.33 6.89 -1.27
N GLU A 125 9.63 6.60 -1.20
CA GLU A 125 10.37 5.88 -2.25
C GLU A 125 9.79 4.48 -2.45
N LYS A 126 9.49 3.75 -1.37
CA LYS A 126 8.81 2.44 -1.46
C LYS A 126 7.46 2.52 -2.16
N LEU A 127 6.63 3.51 -1.81
CA LEU A 127 5.32 3.71 -2.47
C LEU A 127 5.45 4.11 -3.95
N LEU A 128 6.52 4.82 -4.32
CA LEU A 128 6.83 5.16 -5.72
C LEU A 128 7.29 3.93 -6.49
N ASP A 129 8.18 3.12 -5.91
CA ASP A 129 8.70 1.91 -6.53
C ASP A 129 7.60 0.87 -6.76
N ASP A 130 6.67 0.74 -5.80
CA ASP A 130 5.48 -0.13 -5.91
C ASP A 130 4.40 0.46 -6.85
N GLY A 131 4.56 1.69 -7.34
CA GLY A 131 3.64 2.34 -8.28
C GLY A 131 2.31 2.81 -7.67
N LEU A 132 2.19 2.86 -6.34
CA LEU A 132 0.98 3.34 -5.66
C LEU A 132 0.83 4.87 -5.74
N ILE A 133 1.95 5.58 -5.82
CA ILE A 133 2.00 7.03 -6.03
C ILE A 133 2.87 7.35 -7.24
N TYR A 134 2.67 8.53 -7.80
CA TYR A 134 3.44 9.01 -8.95
C TYR A 134 3.78 10.49 -8.77
N PRO A 135 4.90 10.97 -9.36
CA PRO A 135 5.27 12.38 -9.29
C PRO A 135 4.30 13.23 -10.11
N ILE A 136 3.90 14.37 -9.55
CA ILE A 136 3.14 15.41 -10.23
C ILE A 136 3.95 16.70 -10.20
N SER A 137 4.08 17.36 -11.34
CA SER A 137 4.78 18.66 -11.45
C SER A 137 3.78 19.81 -11.25
N ASP A 138 4.23 20.87 -10.57
CA ASP A 138 3.53 22.16 -10.46
C ASP A 138 2.05 22.08 -10.03
N SER A 139 1.73 21.17 -9.11
CA SER A 139 0.36 21.04 -8.58
C SER A 139 -0.07 22.34 -7.86
N PRO A 140 -1.22 22.94 -8.24
CA PRO A 140 -1.78 24.08 -7.51
C PRO A 140 -2.40 23.66 -6.16
N TRP A 141 -2.40 22.34 -5.87
CA TRP A 141 -2.84 21.73 -4.62
C TRP A 141 -1.62 21.18 -3.88
N VAL A 142 -1.32 21.77 -2.72
CA VAL A 142 -0.26 21.26 -1.84
C VAL A 142 -0.77 21.26 -0.41
N SER A 143 -0.72 20.09 0.22
CA SER A 143 -1.03 19.89 1.63
C SER A 143 0.22 19.39 2.36
N PRO A 144 0.51 19.88 3.57
CA PRO A 144 1.71 19.50 4.28
C PRO A 144 1.63 18.05 4.78
N ILE A 145 2.75 17.34 4.77
CA ILE A 145 2.84 15.98 5.33
C ILE A 145 2.90 16.06 6.86
N HIS A 146 2.10 15.23 7.53
CA HIS A 146 2.11 15.09 8.98
C HIS A 146 2.53 13.69 9.40
N CYS A 147 3.58 13.60 10.23
CA CYS A 147 4.09 12.33 10.72
C CYS A 147 3.45 12.00 12.06
N VAL A 148 2.80 10.84 12.14
CA VAL A 148 2.21 10.33 13.37
C VAL A 148 2.92 9.03 13.75
N PRO A 149 3.68 9.00 14.86
CA PRO A 149 4.29 7.78 15.35
C PRO A 149 3.22 6.74 15.67
N LYS A 150 3.36 5.53 15.13
CA LYS A 150 2.46 4.42 15.45
C LYS A 150 2.83 3.83 16.81
N LYS A 151 1.83 3.53 17.63
CA LYS A 151 2.00 2.89 18.93
C LYS A 151 2.53 1.46 18.70
N GLY A 152 3.75 1.17 19.13
CA GLY A 152 4.40 -0.14 18.94
C GLY A 152 5.75 -0.11 18.23
N GLY A 153 6.29 1.05 17.87
CA GLY A 153 7.70 1.18 17.47
C GLY A 153 8.09 0.66 16.09
N MET A 154 7.16 0.13 15.30
CA MET A 154 7.44 -0.18 13.89
C MET A 154 7.43 1.12 13.08
N THR A 155 8.61 1.68 12.87
CA THR A 155 8.93 2.28 11.56
C THR A 155 9.12 1.12 10.59
N VAL A 156 8.24 1.05 9.59
CA VAL A 156 8.43 0.21 8.40
C VAL A 156 9.73 0.64 7.69
#